data_AF-A0A2A8CVK8-F1
#
_entry.id   AF-A0A2A8CVK8-F1
#
_cell.length_a   1.000
_cell.length_b   1.000
_cell.length_c   1.000
_cell.angle_alpha   90.00
_cell.angle_beta   90.00
_cell.angle_gamma   90.00
#
_symmetry.space_group_name_H-M   'P 1'
#
loop_
_entity.id
_entity.type
_entity.pdbx_description
1 polymer ?
#
loop_
_entity_poly.entity_id
_entity_poly.type
_entity_poly.pdbx_seq_one_letter_code
_entity_poly.pdbx_strand_id
1 'polypeptide(L)'
;MRNAVDHLLSREPLQGAEALDRIMRDIRSDYFPGEQESAVRRLKATPIRHARKSLISSVVDITLKDALLDLNRYDQSQEILNRCVVLKALPEVADSHPVRDIIVSKSTKVLDRMDDVQLGRFVFMCGGIDYIFPSIGNKQQRITDYLQNIDVTPSGKDETVWRPLSLVHPDLLFALKVRQLRDLAMQRIKGEGPKAIAEAAPYLPENMEWEGFHSLAETVVDDFVNASSYFETERYGKVVVQFIEHFDEVQMRRLLSSLRTNDQVYGAKLGEEPCNAILNRAVQMCETLEDELQDLYKFCRDEQDKYQALRERADFIEGHCAGIN
;
A
#
# COMPACT_ATOMS: atom_id res chain seq x y z
N MET A 1 -63.40 7.56 0.61
CA MET A 1 -62.25 6.82 0.05
C MET A 1 -61.53 7.53 -1.11
N ARG A 2 -62.10 8.57 -1.76
CA ARG A 2 -61.38 9.36 -2.79
C ARG A 2 -60.21 10.20 -2.21
N ASN A 3 -60.37 10.76 -1.01
CA ASN A 3 -59.35 11.65 -0.41
C ASN A 3 -58.05 10.95 0.05
N ALA A 4 -58.04 9.62 0.25
CA ALA A 4 -56.83 8.89 0.64
C ALA A 4 -55.94 8.55 -0.56
N VAL A 5 -56.54 8.42 -1.75
CA VAL A 5 -55.85 8.14 -3.00
C VAL A 5 -55.20 9.41 -3.54
N ASP A 6 -55.89 10.55 -3.44
CA ASP A 6 -55.33 11.85 -3.85
C ASP A 6 -54.13 12.28 -2.98
N HIS A 7 -54.13 11.92 -1.70
CA HIS A 7 -52.99 12.17 -0.79
C HIS A 7 -51.78 11.25 -1.02
N LEU A 8 -52.01 10.06 -1.60
CA LEU A 8 -50.96 9.11 -1.97
C LEU A 8 -50.32 9.48 -3.32
N LEU A 9 -51.13 10.02 -4.24
CA LEU A 9 -50.71 10.47 -5.58
C LEU A 9 -50.12 11.90 -5.59
N SER A 10 -50.32 12.67 -4.52
CA SER A 10 -49.71 14.00 -4.35
C SER A 10 -48.24 13.95 -3.88
N ARG A 11 -47.69 12.75 -3.63
CA ARG A 11 -46.26 12.60 -3.35
C ARG A 11 -45.50 12.63 -4.66
N GLU A 12 -44.58 13.57 -4.83
CA GLU A 12 -43.60 13.53 -5.92
C GLU A 12 -43.00 12.11 -5.99
N PRO A 13 -42.84 11.53 -7.20
CA PRO A 13 -42.37 10.17 -7.34
C PRO A 13 -41.02 9.98 -6.63
N LEU A 14 -40.83 8.79 -6.05
CA LEU A 14 -39.60 8.26 -5.44
C LEU A 14 -38.45 8.08 -6.46
N GLN A 15 -38.35 8.93 -7.48
CA GLN A 15 -37.38 8.87 -8.58
C GLN A 15 -35.93 8.83 -8.09
N GLY A 16 -35.66 9.42 -6.91
CA GLY A 16 -34.34 9.37 -6.28
C GLY A 16 -33.96 8.00 -5.72
N ALA A 17 -34.93 7.18 -5.28
CA ALA A 17 -34.65 5.87 -4.69
C ALA A 17 -34.25 4.84 -5.75
N GLU A 18 -34.97 4.77 -6.87
CA GLU A 18 -34.60 3.88 -7.98
C GLU A 18 -33.24 4.26 -8.60
N ALA A 19 -33.00 5.57 -8.75
CA ALA A 19 -31.70 6.07 -9.22
C ALA A 19 -30.56 5.69 -8.25
N LEU A 20 -30.79 5.85 -6.94
CA LEU A 20 -29.84 5.45 -5.91
C LEU A 20 -29.55 3.95 -5.98
N ASP A 21 -30.59 3.11 -6.03
CA ASP A 21 -30.45 1.66 -6.10
C ASP A 21 -29.68 1.23 -7.36
N ARG A 22 -29.95 1.86 -8.50
CA ARG A 22 -29.23 1.61 -9.74
C ARG A 22 -27.74 1.97 -9.62
N ILE A 23 -27.43 3.12 -9.04
CA ILE A 23 -26.05 3.58 -8.83
C ILE A 23 -25.33 2.62 -7.87
N MET A 24 -25.95 2.28 -6.74
CA MET A 24 -25.34 1.40 -5.75
C MET A 24 -25.15 -0.03 -6.28
N ARG A 25 -26.08 -0.54 -7.10
CA ARG A 25 -25.91 -1.83 -7.78
C ARG A 25 -24.68 -1.83 -8.71
N ASP A 26 -24.45 -0.73 -9.41
CA ASP A 26 -23.27 -0.60 -10.27
C ASP A 26 -21.98 -0.53 -9.45
N ILE A 27 -21.95 0.30 -8.39
CA ILE A 27 -20.80 0.41 -7.46
C ILE A 27 -20.46 -0.93 -6.79
N ARG A 28 -21.48 -1.72 -6.44
CA ARG A 28 -21.32 -3.02 -5.78
C ARG A 28 -21.05 -4.18 -6.74
N SER A 29 -21.03 -3.93 -8.05
CA SER A 29 -20.72 -4.95 -9.05
C SER A 29 -19.27 -5.43 -8.92
N ASP A 30 -19.04 -6.72 -9.11
CA ASP A 30 -17.69 -7.32 -9.16
C ASP A 30 -16.83 -6.74 -10.30
N TYR A 31 -17.49 -6.16 -11.32
CA TYR A 31 -16.85 -5.53 -12.47
C TYR A 31 -16.65 -4.02 -12.30
N PHE A 32 -16.88 -3.46 -11.11
CA PHE A 32 -16.64 -2.03 -10.89
C PHE A 32 -15.13 -1.74 -10.97
N PRO A 33 -14.69 -0.67 -11.67
CA PRO A 33 -13.27 -0.41 -11.85
C PRO A 33 -12.51 -0.15 -10.55
N GLY A 34 -11.31 -0.72 -10.42
CA GLY A 34 -10.38 -0.49 -9.30
C GLY A 34 -9.51 0.76 -9.44
N GLU A 35 -9.60 1.48 -10.56
CA GLU A 35 -8.82 2.69 -10.84
C GLU A 35 -9.72 3.93 -10.90
N GLN A 36 -9.22 5.06 -10.40
CA GLN A 36 -9.98 6.32 -10.31
C GLN A 36 -10.49 6.80 -11.67
N GLU A 37 -9.64 6.85 -12.69
CA GLU A 37 -10.03 7.35 -14.03
C GLU A 37 -11.13 6.48 -14.66
N SER A 38 -11.00 5.16 -14.55
CA SER A 38 -11.99 4.21 -15.03
C SER A 38 -13.29 4.29 -14.23
N ALA A 39 -13.23 4.50 -12.91
CA ALA A 39 -14.39 4.75 -12.06
C ALA A 39 -15.11 6.07 -12.41
N VAL A 40 -14.36 7.14 -12.72
CA VAL A 40 -14.95 8.41 -13.20
C VAL A 40 -15.72 8.18 -14.51
N ARG A 41 -15.14 7.46 -15.48
CA ARG A 41 -15.82 7.10 -16.74
C ARG A 41 -17.09 6.31 -16.48
N ARG A 42 -17.03 5.30 -15.60
CA ARG A 42 -18.18 4.46 -15.25
C ARG A 42 -19.29 5.27 -14.58
N LEU A 43 -18.95 6.07 -13.57
CA LEU A 43 -19.90 6.90 -12.83
C LEU A 43 -20.53 7.99 -13.70
N LYS A 44 -19.80 8.58 -14.66
CA LYS A 44 -20.36 9.54 -15.64
C LYS A 44 -21.45 8.93 -16.53
N ALA A 45 -21.46 7.61 -16.73
CA ALA A 45 -22.53 6.89 -17.46
C ALA A 45 -23.78 6.64 -16.60
N THR A 46 -23.72 6.92 -15.29
CA THR A 46 -24.86 6.81 -14.38
C THR A 46 -25.58 8.16 -14.23
N PRO A 47 -26.79 8.19 -13.64
CA PRO A 47 -27.51 9.45 -13.38
C PRO A 47 -26.79 10.43 -12.43
N ILE A 48 -25.68 10.04 -11.80
CA ILE A 48 -25.03 10.83 -10.74
C ILE A 48 -24.43 12.16 -11.23
N ARG A 49 -24.03 12.24 -12.50
CA ARG A 49 -23.44 13.45 -13.10
C ARG A 49 -24.35 14.68 -13.01
N HIS A 50 -25.67 14.47 -13.12
CA HIS A 50 -26.68 15.53 -13.09
C HIS A 50 -27.62 15.37 -11.90
N ALA A 51 -27.21 14.59 -10.90
CA ALA A 51 -28.01 14.30 -9.73
C ALA A 51 -28.14 15.53 -8.82
N ARG A 52 -29.28 15.63 -8.14
CA ARG A 52 -29.45 16.62 -7.06
C ARG A 52 -28.47 16.30 -5.92
N LYS A 53 -28.07 17.33 -5.17
CA LYS A 53 -27.22 17.21 -3.97
C LYS A 53 -27.67 16.12 -2.99
N SER A 54 -28.98 15.91 -2.83
CA SER A 54 -29.54 14.88 -1.95
C SER A 54 -29.16 13.46 -2.38
N LEU A 55 -29.24 13.15 -3.68
CA LEU A 55 -28.86 11.83 -4.20
C LEU A 55 -27.35 11.59 -4.06
N ILE A 56 -26.53 12.59 -4.36
CA ILE A 56 -25.06 12.51 -4.16
C ILE A 56 -24.73 12.27 -2.70
N SER A 57 -25.38 13.01 -1.79
CA SER A 57 -25.22 12.83 -0.34
C SER A 57 -25.61 11.42 0.12
N SER A 58 -26.66 10.83 -0.44
CA SER A 58 -27.05 9.45 -0.16
C SER A 58 -26.05 8.43 -0.70
N VAL A 59 -25.53 8.62 -1.93
CA VAL A 59 -24.49 7.74 -2.49
C VAL A 59 -23.23 7.78 -1.61
N VAL A 60 -22.78 8.96 -1.20
CA VAL A 60 -21.62 9.12 -0.30
C VAL A 60 -21.89 8.45 1.05
N ASP A 61 -23.07 8.65 1.64
CA ASP A 61 -23.43 8.07 2.94
C ASP A 61 -23.41 6.54 2.93
N ILE A 62 -24.02 5.92 1.90
CA ILE A 62 -24.05 4.47 1.76
C ILE A 62 -22.66 3.94 1.44
N THR A 63 -21.91 4.58 0.53
CA THR A 63 -20.55 4.14 0.18
C THR A 63 -19.61 4.15 1.38
N LEU A 64 -19.71 5.17 2.25
CA LEU A 64 -18.92 5.24 3.48
C LEU A 64 -19.29 4.15 4.48
N LYS A 65 -20.59 3.87 4.66
CA LYS A 65 -21.04 2.80 5.57
C LYS A 65 -20.64 1.43 5.05
N ASP A 66 -20.86 1.18 3.76
CA ASP A 66 -20.41 -0.02 3.06
C ASP A 66 -18.90 -0.23 3.19
N ALA A 67 -18.09 0.85 3.21
CA ALA A 67 -16.63 0.73 3.33
C ALA A 67 -16.13 0.58 4.77
N LEU A 68 -16.78 1.24 5.72
CA LEU A 68 -16.23 1.45 7.05
C LEU A 68 -16.96 0.65 8.14
N LEU A 69 -18.28 0.50 8.04
CA LEU A 69 -19.11 -0.12 9.08
C LEU A 69 -19.56 -1.53 8.73
N ASP A 70 -20.01 -1.76 7.49
CA ASP A 70 -20.82 -2.94 7.14
C ASP A 70 -19.99 -4.14 6.64
N LEU A 71 -18.66 -4.00 6.49
CA LEU A 71 -17.79 -5.12 6.13
C LEU A 71 -17.53 -5.98 7.35
N ASN A 72 -17.97 -7.23 7.31
CA ASN A 72 -17.89 -8.15 8.43
C ASN A 72 -16.54 -8.88 8.54
N ARG A 73 -15.56 -8.66 7.64
CA ARG A 73 -14.26 -9.36 7.66
C ARG A 73 -13.08 -8.51 7.19
N TYR A 74 -11.88 -8.83 7.69
CA TYR A 74 -10.59 -8.25 7.28
C TYR A 74 -10.18 -8.63 5.84
N ASP A 75 -10.73 -9.71 5.29
CA ASP A 75 -10.46 -10.25 3.93
C ASP A 75 -10.99 -9.36 2.77
N GLN A 76 -11.81 -8.35 3.08
CA GLN A 76 -12.43 -7.49 2.06
C GLN A 76 -11.62 -6.22 1.74
N SER A 77 -10.28 -6.27 1.84
CA SER A 77 -9.41 -5.12 1.55
C SER A 77 -9.65 -4.56 0.14
N GLN A 78 -9.94 -5.43 -0.84
CA GLN A 78 -10.26 -5.01 -2.21
C GLN A 78 -11.61 -4.28 -2.28
N GLU A 79 -12.62 -4.67 -1.49
CA GLU A 79 -13.89 -3.97 -1.46
C GLU A 79 -13.73 -2.56 -0.87
N ILE A 80 -12.97 -2.42 0.22
CA ILE A 80 -12.63 -1.11 0.80
C ILE A 80 -11.92 -0.23 -0.23
N LEU A 81 -10.94 -0.78 -0.94
CA LEU A 81 -10.24 -0.09 -2.03
C LEU A 81 -11.22 0.40 -3.10
N ASN A 82 -12.10 -0.47 -3.58
CA ASN A 82 -13.10 -0.12 -4.59
C ASN A 82 -14.03 1.01 -4.10
N ARG A 83 -14.45 1.00 -2.83
CA ARG A 83 -15.24 2.10 -2.26
C ARG A 83 -14.44 3.39 -2.12
N CYS A 84 -13.16 3.32 -1.75
CA CYS A 84 -12.27 4.48 -1.73
C CYS A 84 -12.13 5.08 -3.14
N VAL A 85 -11.98 4.24 -4.16
CA VAL A 85 -11.91 4.65 -5.58
C VAL A 85 -13.18 5.40 -5.99
N VAL A 86 -14.36 4.91 -5.59
CA VAL A 86 -15.63 5.63 -5.81
C VAL A 86 -15.61 6.99 -5.13
N LEU A 87 -15.25 7.07 -3.85
CA LEU A 87 -15.23 8.32 -3.10
C LEU A 87 -14.24 9.34 -3.69
N LYS A 88 -13.12 8.89 -4.26
CA LYS A 88 -12.16 9.73 -5.00
C LYS A 88 -12.71 10.22 -6.34
N ALA A 89 -13.46 9.38 -7.04
CA ALA A 89 -14.03 9.71 -8.35
C ALA A 89 -15.22 10.68 -8.25
N LEU A 90 -16.04 10.59 -7.20
CA LEU A 90 -17.28 11.38 -7.07
C LEU A 90 -17.10 12.90 -7.21
N PRO A 91 -16.07 13.54 -6.62
CA PRO A 91 -15.80 14.97 -6.83
C PRO A 91 -15.59 15.37 -8.29
N GLU A 92 -15.05 14.49 -9.13
CA GLU A 92 -14.84 14.76 -10.56
C GLU A 92 -16.08 14.50 -11.42
N VAL A 93 -17.00 13.67 -10.92
CA VAL A 93 -18.22 13.29 -11.65
C VAL A 93 -19.35 14.29 -11.40
N ALA A 94 -19.48 14.77 -10.15
CA ALA A 94 -20.50 15.72 -9.72
C ALA A 94 -19.88 17.06 -9.33
N ASP A 95 -19.10 17.62 -10.24
CA ASP A 95 -18.34 18.88 -10.10
C ASP A 95 -19.20 20.10 -9.76
N SER A 96 -20.48 20.08 -10.13
CA SER A 96 -21.45 21.13 -9.77
C SER A 96 -21.81 21.17 -8.28
N HIS A 97 -21.27 20.27 -7.47
CA HIS A 97 -21.57 20.15 -6.03
C HIS A 97 -20.30 20.10 -5.18
N PRO A 98 -20.36 20.55 -3.91
CA PRO A 98 -19.24 20.48 -2.98
C PRO A 98 -19.08 19.05 -2.43
N VAL A 99 -18.78 18.08 -3.30
CA VAL A 99 -18.75 16.65 -2.95
C VAL A 99 -17.70 16.35 -1.88
N ARG A 100 -16.54 17.03 -1.91
CA ARG A 100 -15.49 16.88 -0.89
C ARG A 100 -16.03 17.23 0.50
N ASP A 101 -16.75 18.34 0.63
CA ASP A 101 -17.36 18.75 1.91
C ASP A 101 -18.42 17.76 2.39
N ILE A 102 -19.19 17.18 1.45
CA ILE A 102 -20.16 16.13 1.76
C ILE A 102 -19.44 14.90 2.31
N ILE A 103 -18.36 14.45 1.64
CA ILE A 103 -17.55 13.31 2.09
C ILE A 103 -16.98 13.59 3.49
N VAL A 104 -16.33 14.72 3.72
CA VAL A 104 -15.77 15.10 5.02
C VAL A 104 -16.85 15.12 6.11
N SER A 105 -17.97 15.79 5.85
CA SER A 105 -19.08 15.88 6.81
C SER A 105 -19.66 14.51 7.17
N LYS A 106 -19.78 13.62 6.18
CA LYS A 106 -20.31 12.26 6.39
C LYS A 106 -19.30 11.36 7.08
N SER A 107 -18.03 11.36 6.65
CA SER A 107 -16.93 10.64 7.30
C SER A 107 -16.81 10.99 8.77
N THR A 108 -16.92 12.28 9.10
CA THR A 108 -16.88 12.79 10.49
C THR A 108 -18.01 12.19 11.35
N LYS A 109 -19.22 12.03 10.78
CA LYS A 109 -20.37 11.43 11.48
C LYS A 109 -20.27 9.90 11.61
N VAL A 110 -19.70 9.24 10.61
CA VAL A 110 -19.49 7.78 10.63
C VAL A 110 -18.43 7.43 11.68
N LEU A 111 -17.38 8.23 11.78
CA LEU A 111 -16.29 8.05 12.75
C LEU A 111 -16.81 7.93 14.19
N ASP A 112 -17.83 8.69 14.58
CA ASP A 112 -18.44 8.64 15.92
C ASP A 112 -19.01 7.28 16.33
N ARG A 113 -19.26 6.40 15.38
CA ARG A 113 -19.86 5.09 15.61
C ARG A 113 -18.87 3.94 15.52
N MET A 114 -17.62 4.24 15.20
CA MET A 114 -16.61 3.22 14.93
C MET A 114 -16.12 2.54 16.21
N ASP A 115 -15.77 1.26 16.13
CA ASP A 115 -14.87 0.60 17.08
C ASP A 115 -13.42 0.59 16.56
N ASP A 116 -12.48 0.04 17.32
CA ASP A 116 -11.05 0.02 16.98
C ASP A 116 -10.76 -0.72 15.66
N VAL A 117 -11.50 -1.79 15.34
CA VAL A 117 -11.36 -2.50 14.05
C VAL A 117 -11.78 -1.59 12.90
N GLN A 118 -12.86 -0.83 13.09
CA GLN A 118 -13.35 0.13 12.10
C GLN A 118 -12.45 1.37 12.00
N LEU A 119 -11.74 1.75 13.08
CA LEU A 119 -10.75 2.82 13.06
C LEU A 119 -9.57 2.49 12.14
N GLY A 120 -9.07 1.24 12.12
CA GLY A 120 -8.05 0.81 11.17
C GLY A 120 -8.45 1.01 9.70
N ARG A 121 -9.70 0.64 9.36
CA ARG A 121 -10.28 0.90 8.02
C ARG A 121 -10.38 2.38 7.70
N PHE A 122 -10.66 3.21 8.69
CA PHE A 122 -10.69 4.66 8.51
C PHE A 122 -9.29 5.22 8.22
N VAL A 123 -8.25 4.73 8.90
CA VAL A 123 -6.85 5.07 8.62
C VAL A 123 -6.47 4.66 7.19
N PHE A 124 -6.83 3.44 6.79
CA PHE A 124 -6.65 2.96 5.42
C PHE A 124 -7.26 3.91 4.38
N MET A 125 -8.52 4.31 4.58
CA MET A 125 -9.21 5.25 3.69
C MET A 125 -8.51 6.62 3.64
N CYS A 126 -8.04 7.13 4.79
CA CYS A 126 -7.30 8.40 4.84
C CYS A 126 -5.99 8.35 4.04
N GLY A 127 -5.31 7.20 4.00
CA GLY A 127 -4.14 7.00 3.16
C GLY A 127 -4.44 7.04 1.65
N GLY A 128 -5.68 6.78 1.25
CA GLY A 128 -6.13 6.88 -0.15
C GLY A 128 -6.77 8.22 -0.53
N ILE A 129 -7.29 8.97 0.46
CA ILE A 129 -8.04 10.23 0.28
C ILE A 129 -7.46 11.29 1.24
N ASP A 130 -6.42 11.98 0.75
CA ASP A 130 -5.54 12.87 1.51
C ASP A 130 -6.24 14.03 2.24
N TYR A 131 -7.36 14.53 1.71
CA TYR A 131 -8.09 15.66 2.29
C TYR A 131 -9.04 15.27 3.43
N ILE A 132 -9.28 13.98 3.72
CA ILE A 132 -10.22 13.60 4.80
C ILE A 132 -9.61 13.87 6.17
N PHE A 133 -8.45 13.29 6.46
CA PHE A 133 -7.84 13.38 7.79
C PHE A 133 -7.58 14.82 8.26
N PRO A 134 -7.08 15.75 7.44
CA PRO A 134 -6.90 17.14 7.85
C PRO A 134 -8.21 17.85 8.21
N SER A 135 -9.35 17.38 7.71
CA SER A 135 -10.65 18.07 7.80
C SER A 135 -11.61 17.54 8.86
N ILE A 136 -11.28 16.44 9.57
CA ILE A 136 -12.13 15.90 10.66
C ILE A 136 -11.97 16.63 12.00
N GLY A 137 -11.11 17.66 12.07
CA GLY A 137 -10.96 18.54 13.22
C GLY A 137 -10.55 17.80 14.50
N ASN A 138 -11.28 18.03 15.59
CA ASN A 138 -10.98 17.45 16.91
C ASN A 138 -11.02 15.92 16.97
N LYS A 139 -11.60 15.25 15.96
CA LYS A 139 -11.63 13.79 15.90
C LYS A 139 -10.30 13.16 15.47
N GLN A 140 -9.33 13.97 15.01
CA GLN A 140 -7.97 13.50 14.73
C GLN A 140 -7.34 12.83 15.96
N GLN A 141 -7.55 13.41 17.15
CA GLN A 141 -6.98 12.88 18.40
C GLN A 141 -7.39 11.43 18.64
N ARG A 142 -8.64 11.08 18.33
CA ARG A 142 -9.13 9.70 18.49
C ARG A 142 -8.37 8.70 17.62
N ILE A 143 -8.02 9.08 16.38
CA ILE A 143 -7.21 8.25 15.48
C ILE A 143 -5.77 8.16 15.98
N THR A 144 -5.22 9.28 16.45
CA THR A 144 -3.89 9.34 17.09
C THR A 144 -3.82 8.40 18.29
N ASP A 145 -4.79 8.49 19.21
CA ASP A 145 -4.87 7.65 20.41
C ASP A 145 -4.97 6.17 20.04
N TYR A 146 -5.79 5.85 19.04
CA TYR A 146 -5.90 4.50 18.51
C TYR A 146 -4.56 3.96 18.00
N LEU A 147 -3.88 4.70 17.11
CA LEU A 147 -2.57 4.29 16.56
C LEU A 147 -1.47 4.22 17.62
N GLN A 148 -1.57 5.03 18.67
CA GLN A 148 -0.61 5.02 19.77
C GLN A 148 -0.78 3.79 20.67
N ASN A 149 -2.01 3.29 20.80
CA ASN A 149 -2.34 2.15 21.67
C ASN A 149 -2.49 0.82 20.91
N ILE A 150 -2.43 0.82 19.58
CA ILE A 150 -2.53 -0.41 18.80
C ILE A 150 -1.35 -1.34 19.11
N ASP A 151 -1.65 -2.63 19.33
CA ASP A 151 -0.61 -3.64 19.47
C ASP A 151 0.16 -3.75 18.16
N VAL A 152 1.46 -3.48 18.21
CA VAL A 152 2.28 -3.40 16.99
C VAL A 152 2.56 -4.79 16.42
N THR A 153 2.65 -5.78 17.30
CA THR A 153 2.63 -7.20 16.96
C THR A 153 1.21 -7.73 17.20
N PRO A 154 0.52 -8.24 16.17
CA PRO A 154 -0.80 -8.82 16.36
C PRO A 154 -0.68 -10.03 17.28
N SER A 155 -1.07 -9.82 18.54
CA SER A 155 -0.99 -10.80 19.61
C SER A 155 -2.15 -11.80 19.52
N GLY A 156 -2.33 -12.42 18.34
CA GLY A 156 -3.33 -13.46 18.12
C GLY A 156 -2.77 -14.84 18.40
N LYS A 157 -3.06 -15.41 19.57
CA LYS A 157 -2.99 -16.88 19.82
C LYS A 157 -4.05 -17.68 19.04
N ASP A 158 -4.80 -17.02 18.17
CA ASP A 158 -5.84 -17.65 17.36
C ASP A 158 -5.20 -18.21 16.10
N GLU A 159 -4.85 -19.50 16.12
CA GLU A 159 -4.18 -20.22 15.03
C GLU A 159 -4.97 -20.18 13.70
N THR A 160 -6.22 -19.72 13.71
CA THR A 160 -7.06 -19.53 12.52
C THR A 160 -7.02 -18.12 11.94
N VAL A 161 -6.51 -17.13 12.68
CA VAL A 161 -6.26 -15.78 12.17
C VAL A 161 -4.83 -15.78 11.68
N TRP A 162 -4.69 -15.87 10.36
CA TRP A 162 -3.47 -15.62 9.60
C TRP A 162 -2.39 -14.93 10.45
N ARG A 163 -1.32 -15.66 10.81
CA ARG A 163 -0.15 -15.02 11.44
C ARG A 163 0.18 -13.84 10.54
N PRO A 164 0.19 -12.60 11.04
CA PRO A 164 0.58 -11.49 10.21
C PRO A 164 2.01 -11.79 9.81
N LEU A 165 2.23 -12.05 8.53
CA LEU A 165 3.56 -12.14 7.95
C LEU A 165 4.31 -10.81 8.10
N SER A 166 3.61 -9.76 8.55
CA SER A 166 4.11 -8.43 8.86
C SER A 166 4.55 -8.29 10.31
N LEU A 167 5.75 -7.74 10.50
CA LEU A 167 6.29 -7.26 11.77
C LEU A 167 5.67 -5.91 12.18
N VAL A 168 4.96 -5.25 11.26
CA VAL A 168 4.29 -3.97 11.48
C VAL A 168 2.78 -4.14 11.38
N HIS A 169 2.04 -3.57 12.34
CA HIS A 169 0.58 -3.51 12.21
C HIS A 169 0.17 -2.78 10.91
N PRO A 170 -0.69 -3.35 10.04
CA PRO A 170 -1.04 -2.74 8.75
C PRO A 170 -1.51 -1.29 8.84
N ASP A 171 -2.26 -0.93 9.88
CA ASP A 171 -2.75 0.44 10.08
C ASP A 171 -1.62 1.46 10.28
N LEU A 172 -0.48 1.06 10.84
CA LEU A 172 0.70 1.93 10.93
C LEU A 172 1.31 2.14 9.52
N LEU A 173 1.34 1.10 8.69
CA LEU A 173 1.81 1.21 7.30
C LEU A 173 0.91 2.17 6.48
N PHE A 174 -0.41 2.11 6.68
CA PHE A 174 -1.32 3.04 6.03
C PHE A 174 -1.24 4.45 6.60
N ALA A 175 -0.99 4.60 7.90
CA ALA A 175 -0.79 5.90 8.53
C ALA A 175 0.43 6.65 7.97
N LEU A 176 1.47 5.96 7.46
CA LEU A 176 2.62 6.59 6.80
C LEU A 176 2.24 7.41 5.55
N LYS A 177 1.15 7.01 4.88
CA LYS A 177 0.59 7.72 3.71
C LYS A 177 -0.16 8.99 4.10
N VAL A 178 -0.54 9.14 5.37
CA VAL A 178 -1.23 10.33 5.88
C VAL A 178 -0.20 11.27 6.51
N ARG A 179 0.03 12.43 5.86
CA ARG A 179 1.08 13.39 6.25
C ARG A 179 1.11 13.71 7.75
N GLN A 180 -0.04 13.92 8.37
CA GLN A 180 -0.18 14.28 9.79
C GLN A 180 0.03 13.12 10.76
N LEU A 181 -0.11 11.86 10.30
CA LEU A 181 0.07 10.67 11.13
C LEU A 181 1.44 10.03 10.96
N ARG A 182 2.18 10.42 9.91
CA ARG A 182 3.45 9.81 9.51
C ARG A 182 4.47 9.76 10.65
N ASP A 183 4.66 10.87 11.37
CA ASP A 183 5.67 10.94 12.44
C ASP A 183 5.34 10.00 13.59
N LEU A 184 4.06 9.95 13.98
CA LEU A 184 3.57 9.00 14.99
C LEU A 184 3.77 7.56 14.52
N ALA A 185 3.33 7.23 13.30
CA ALA A 185 3.44 5.88 12.78
C ALA A 185 4.90 5.44 12.68
N MET A 186 5.78 6.33 12.20
CA MET A 186 7.21 6.10 12.14
C MET A 186 7.83 5.93 13.54
N GLN A 187 7.43 6.74 14.52
CA GLN A 187 7.89 6.58 15.90
C GLN A 187 7.50 5.21 16.46
N ARG A 188 6.27 4.75 16.22
CA ARG A 188 5.78 3.42 16.63
C ARG A 188 6.57 2.31 15.93
N ILE A 189 6.74 2.40 14.61
CA ILE A 189 7.50 1.42 13.81
C ILE A 189 8.97 1.34 14.25
N LYS A 190 9.61 2.49 14.50
CA LYS A 190 10.99 2.53 15.03
C LYS A 190 11.13 1.82 16.37
N GLY A 191 10.09 1.87 17.21
CA GLY A 191 10.05 1.18 18.50
C GLY A 191 10.15 -0.35 18.39
N GLU A 192 9.74 -0.93 17.27
CA GLU A 192 9.83 -2.38 17.00
C GLU A 192 11.20 -2.81 16.45
N GLY A 193 12.07 -1.85 16.14
CA GLY A 193 13.42 -2.09 15.65
C GLY A 193 13.55 -2.12 14.12
N PRO A 194 14.78 -2.36 13.62
CA PRO A 194 15.11 -2.11 12.21
C PRO A 194 14.33 -2.95 11.20
N LYS A 195 13.93 -4.17 11.57
CA LYS A 195 13.15 -5.06 10.68
C LYS A 195 11.76 -4.52 10.36
N ALA A 196 11.12 -3.90 11.35
CA ALA A 196 9.83 -3.23 11.17
C ALA A 196 9.96 -2.01 10.26
N ILE A 197 11.05 -1.26 10.43
CA ILE A 197 11.38 -0.11 9.58
C ILE A 197 11.59 -0.55 8.12
N ALA A 198 12.33 -1.63 7.91
CA ALA A 198 12.57 -2.23 6.60
C ALA A 198 11.25 -2.58 5.89
N GLU A 199 10.33 -3.23 6.59
CA GLU A 199 9.00 -3.55 6.05
C GLU A 199 8.13 -2.33 5.76
N ALA A 200 8.30 -1.26 6.53
CA ALA A 200 7.57 -0.01 6.32
C ALA A 200 8.07 0.79 5.12
N ALA A 201 9.26 0.48 4.61
CA ALA A 201 9.92 1.24 3.56
C ALA A 201 9.03 1.47 2.31
N PRO A 202 8.31 0.47 1.75
CA PRO A 202 7.53 0.66 0.53
C PRO A 202 6.33 1.62 0.68
N TYR A 203 5.98 1.97 1.92
CA TYR A 203 4.87 2.85 2.24
C TYR A 203 5.30 4.31 2.42
N LEU A 204 6.60 4.58 2.38
CA LEU A 204 7.15 5.90 2.60
C LEU A 204 7.28 6.69 1.30
N PRO A 205 7.24 8.03 1.36
CA PRO A 205 7.55 8.86 0.22
C PRO A 205 8.99 8.63 -0.25
N GLU A 206 9.20 8.58 -1.57
CA GLU A 206 10.50 8.39 -2.22
C GLU A 206 11.56 9.44 -1.79
N ASN A 207 11.11 10.61 -1.33
CA ASN A 207 11.96 11.75 -0.96
C ASN A 207 12.12 11.94 0.55
N MET A 208 11.81 10.93 1.37
CA MET A 208 11.98 11.04 2.81
C MET A 208 13.45 10.85 3.18
N GLU A 209 14.10 11.92 3.67
CA GLU A 209 15.44 11.80 4.25
C GLU A 209 15.40 11.00 5.54
N TRP A 210 16.22 9.95 5.61
CA TRP A 210 16.26 9.03 6.73
C TRP A 210 17.40 9.38 7.68
N GLU A 211 17.10 10.07 8.77
CA GLU A 211 17.99 10.05 9.94
C GLU A 211 18.07 8.61 10.47
N GLY A 212 19.26 8.00 10.36
CA GLY A 212 19.51 6.61 10.73
C GLY A 212 19.50 5.61 9.57
N PHE A 213 19.47 6.08 8.31
CA PHE A 213 19.52 5.22 7.13
C PHE A 213 20.65 4.18 7.19
N HIS A 214 21.87 4.58 7.56
CA HIS A 214 22.99 3.64 7.63
C HIS A 214 22.75 2.47 8.60
N SER A 215 22.15 2.72 9.77
CA SER A 215 21.83 1.64 10.71
C SER A 215 20.73 0.72 10.18
N LEU A 216 19.78 1.25 9.41
CA LEU A 216 18.75 0.47 8.74
C LEU A 216 19.35 -0.36 7.61
N ALA A 217 20.19 0.25 6.77
CA ALA A 217 20.87 -0.37 5.64
C ALA A 217 21.71 -1.56 6.10
N GLU A 218 22.50 -1.42 7.16
CA GLU A 218 23.25 -2.53 7.74
C GLU A 218 22.33 -3.67 8.16
N THR A 219 21.20 -3.38 8.82
CA THR A 219 20.29 -4.45 9.25
C THR A 219 19.61 -5.13 8.06
N VAL A 220 19.23 -4.37 7.03
CA VAL A 220 18.63 -4.91 5.80
C VAL A 220 19.62 -5.81 5.07
N VAL A 221 20.88 -5.38 4.94
CA VAL A 221 21.95 -6.17 4.33
C VAL A 221 22.20 -7.43 5.16
N ASP A 222 22.32 -7.32 6.48
CA ASP A 222 22.50 -8.46 7.39
C ASP A 222 21.38 -9.49 7.23
N ASP A 223 20.13 -9.04 7.26
CA ASP A 223 18.96 -9.91 7.16
C ASP A 223 18.84 -10.56 5.79
N PHE A 224 19.13 -9.83 4.71
CA PHE A 224 19.10 -10.38 3.36
C PHE A 224 20.22 -11.39 3.13
N VAL A 225 21.46 -11.06 3.53
CA VAL A 225 22.64 -11.93 3.37
C VAL A 225 22.48 -13.21 4.19
N ASN A 226 21.90 -13.13 5.38
CA ASN A 226 21.70 -14.27 6.28
C ASN A 226 20.29 -14.89 6.19
N ALA A 227 19.52 -14.56 5.15
CA ALA A 227 18.18 -15.12 4.95
C ALA A 227 18.24 -16.65 4.93
N SER A 228 17.41 -17.27 5.75
CA SER A 228 17.40 -18.72 5.99
C SER A 228 16.30 -19.46 5.22
N SER A 229 15.48 -18.73 4.48
CA SER A 229 14.44 -19.26 3.62
C SER A 229 14.20 -18.36 2.42
N TYR A 230 13.72 -18.94 1.31
CA TYR A 230 13.27 -18.17 0.14
C TYR A 230 12.25 -17.07 0.47
N PHE A 231 11.41 -17.31 1.48
CA PHE A 231 10.43 -16.32 1.94
C PHE A 231 11.10 -15.10 2.60
N GLU A 232 12.10 -15.32 3.44
CA GLU A 232 12.89 -14.24 4.03
C GLU A 232 13.66 -13.47 2.95
N THR A 233 14.28 -14.18 2.00
CA THR A 233 14.95 -13.56 0.85
C THR A 233 13.99 -12.67 0.06
N GLU A 234 12.79 -13.13 -0.25
CA GLU A 234 11.80 -12.33 -0.97
C GLU A 234 11.42 -11.07 -0.17
N ARG A 235 11.15 -11.25 1.13
CA ARG A 235 10.75 -10.16 2.01
C ARG A 235 11.83 -9.08 2.10
N TYR A 236 13.06 -9.47 2.42
CA TYR A 236 14.17 -8.54 2.56
C TYR A 236 14.66 -8.01 1.21
N GLY A 237 14.51 -8.80 0.14
CA GLY A 237 14.86 -8.42 -1.22
C GLY A 237 14.09 -7.20 -1.71
N LYS A 238 12.79 -7.10 -1.42
CA LYS A 238 11.98 -5.90 -1.76
C LYS A 238 12.53 -4.64 -1.10
N VAL A 239 13.02 -4.77 0.13
CA VAL A 239 13.63 -3.67 0.88
C VAL A 239 15.00 -3.31 0.32
N VAL A 240 15.81 -4.33 -0.03
CA VAL A 240 17.10 -4.14 -0.72
C VAL A 240 16.91 -3.36 -2.01
N VAL A 241 15.96 -3.74 -2.86
CA VAL A 241 15.67 -3.05 -4.13
C VAL A 241 15.38 -1.57 -3.90
N GLN A 242 14.54 -1.26 -2.91
CA GLN A 242 14.14 0.12 -2.61
C GLN A 242 15.32 1.01 -2.17
N PHE A 243 16.29 0.44 -1.49
CA PHE A 243 17.40 1.18 -0.89
C PHE A 243 18.74 1.00 -1.59
N ILE A 244 18.77 0.26 -2.69
CA ILE A 244 20.01 -0.15 -3.36
C ILE A 244 20.89 1.05 -3.78
N GLU A 245 20.26 2.17 -4.17
CA GLU A 245 20.97 3.39 -4.59
C GLU A 245 21.69 4.10 -3.43
N HIS A 246 21.32 3.80 -2.19
CA HIS A 246 21.90 4.40 -1.00
C HIS A 246 22.92 3.51 -0.31
N PHE A 247 23.11 2.27 -0.78
CA PHE A 247 24.10 1.37 -0.20
C PHE A 247 25.51 1.78 -0.60
N ASP A 248 26.40 1.71 0.39
CA ASP A 248 27.82 1.98 0.19
C ASP A 248 28.55 0.75 -0.37
N GLU A 249 29.83 0.93 -0.65
CA GLU A 249 30.68 -0.12 -1.22
C GLU A 249 30.76 -1.36 -0.33
N VAL A 250 30.86 -1.19 1.00
CA VAL A 250 30.98 -2.30 1.94
C VAL A 250 29.69 -3.14 1.91
N GLN A 251 28.54 -2.48 1.96
CA GLN A 251 27.23 -3.11 1.86
C GLN A 251 27.05 -3.85 0.53
N MET A 252 27.44 -3.22 -0.58
CA MET A 252 27.34 -3.83 -1.91
C MET A 252 28.23 -5.06 -2.07
N ARG A 253 29.47 -5.06 -1.54
CA ARG A 253 30.34 -6.27 -1.54
C ARG A 253 29.67 -7.43 -0.80
N ARG A 254 29.04 -7.15 0.34
CA ARG A 254 28.33 -8.17 1.13
C ARG A 254 27.13 -8.75 0.38
N LEU A 255 26.35 -7.91 -0.30
CA LEU A 255 25.23 -8.33 -1.14
C LEU A 255 25.71 -9.17 -2.34
N LEU A 256 26.77 -8.78 -3.04
CA LEU A 256 27.33 -9.56 -4.14
C LEU A 256 27.86 -10.92 -3.67
N SER A 257 28.50 -10.97 -2.51
CA SER A 257 28.98 -12.22 -1.91
C SER A 257 27.83 -13.17 -1.56
N SER A 258 26.68 -12.67 -1.09
CA SER A 258 25.54 -13.52 -0.76
C SER A 258 24.90 -14.17 -1.99
N LEU A 259 24.97 -13.52 -3.17
CA LEU A 259 24.52 -14.12 -4.44
C LEU A 259 25.30 -15.40 -4.81
N ARG A 260 26.47 -15.62 -4.20
CA ARG A 260 27.30 -16.82 -4.41
C ARG A 260 27.16 -17.83 -3.28
N THR A 261 27.02 -17.32 -2.06
CA THR A 261 27.22 -18.12 -0.84
C THR A 261 25.92 -18.52 -0.15
N ASN A 262 24.80 -17.90 -0.49
CA ASN A 262 23.50 -18.20 0.10
C ASN A 262 22.50 -18.68 -0.98
N ASP A 263 22.15 -19.98 -0.92
CA ASP A 263 21.23 -20.64 -1.87
C ASP A 263 19.79 -20.16 -1.78
N GLN A 264 19.39 -19.60 -0.64
CA GLN A 264 18.09 -18.95 -0.49
C GLN A 264 18.05 -17.63 -1.26
N VAL A 265 19.18 -16.89 -1.28
CA VAL A 265 19.30 -15.59 -1.96
C VAL A 265 19.25 -15.75 -3.48
N TYR A 266 20.14 -16.55 -4.06
CA TYR A 266 20.20 -16.68 -5.51
C TYR A 266 19.14 -17.65 -6.08
N GLY A 267 18.60 -18.57 -5.27
CA GLY A 267 17.63 -19.57 -5.70
C GLY A 267 16.16 -19.14 -5.61
N ALA A 268 15.86 -17.98 -5.01
CA ALA A 268 14.49 -17.50 -4.88
C ALA A 268 13.92 -17.10 -6.26
N LYS A 269 12.68 -17.54 -6.59
CA LYS A 269 11.97 -17.12 -7.82
C LYS A 269 11.75 -15.61 -7.93
N LEU A 270 11.55 -14.95 -6.80
CA LEU A 270 11.48 -13.48 -6.70
C LEU A 270 12.84 -12.85 -6.42
N GLY A 271 13.90 -13.66 -6.29
CA GLY A 271 15.28 -13.22 -6.18
C GLY A 271 15.79 -12.57 -7.47
N GLU A 272 15.14 -12.77 -8.62
CA GLU A 272 15.52 -12.10 -9.87
C GLU A 272 15.51 -10.57 -9.73
N GLU A 273 14.48 -9.98 -9.12
CA GLU A 273 14.38 -8.52 -8.99
C GLU A 273 15.46 -7.94 -8.05
N PRO A 274 15.64 -8.44 -6.80
CA PRO A 274 16.74 -8.03 -5.93
C PRO A 274 18.11 -8.33 -6.51
N CYS A 275 18.34 -9.50 -7.10
CA CYS A 275 19.61 -9.82 -7.76
C CYS A 275 19.90 -8.84 -8.89
N ASN A 276 18.91 -8.53 -9.73
CA ASN A 276 19.05 -7.57 -10.82
C ASN A 276 19.34 -6.17 -10.29
N ALA A 277 18.66 -5.73 -9.25
CA ALA A 277 18.93 -4.44 -8.61
C ALA A 277 20.37 -4.38 -8.06
N ILE A 278 20.80 -5.41 -7.33
CA ILE A 278 22.18 -5.54 -6.80
C ILE A 278 23.20 -5.49 -7.93
N LEU A 279 23.01 -6.29 -8.98
CA LEU A 279 23.93 -6.34 -10.12
C LEU A 279 24.00 -5.01 -10.88
N ASN A 280 22.85 -4.40 -11.18
CA ASN A 280 22.80 -3.11 -11.87
C ASN A 280 23.51 -2.02 -11.05
N ARG A 281 23.29 -2.00 -9.74
CA ARG A 281 23.98 -1.06 -8.85
C ARG A 281 25.48 -1.34 -8.79
N ALA A 282 25.88 -2.61 -8.69
CA ALA A 282 27.28 -2.98 -8.67
C ALA A 282 28.02 -2.58 -9.96
N VAL A 283 27.38 -2.71 -11.13
CA VAL A 283 27.93 -2.24 -12.41
C VAL A 283 28.11 -0.72 -12.43
N GLN A 284 27.21 0.05 -11.83
CA GLN A 284 27.42 1.50 -11.67
C GLN A 284 28.61 1.83 -10.77
N MET A 285 28.96 0.92 -9.86
CA MET A 285 30.10 1.01 -8.93
C MET A 285 31.32 0.18 -9.41
N CYS A 286 31.40 -0.12 -10.71
CA CYS A 286 32.39 -1.05 -11.26
C CYS A 286 33.85 -0.69 -10.94
N GLU A 287 34.18 0.60 -10.83
CA GLU A 287 35.54 1.05 -10.46
C GLU A 287 36.00 0.54 -9.10
N THR A 288 35.07 0.28 -8.16
CA THR A 288 35.40 -0.23 -6.83
C THR A 288 35.05 -1.69 -6.64
N LEU A 289 34.09 -2.23 -7.39
CA LEU A 289 33.57 -3.60 -7.23
C LEU A 289 34.00 -4.57 -8.33
N GLU A 290 35.06 -4.25 -9.09
CA GLU A 290 35.50 -5.05 -10.24
C GLU A 290 35.82 -6.50 -9.86
N ASP A 291 36.58 -6.71 -8.78
CA ASP A 291 36.99 -8.04 -8.34
C ASP A 291 35.78 -8.92 -7.99
N GLU A 292 34.80 -8.38 -7.25
CA GLU A 292 33.56 -9.09 -6.93
C GLU A 292 32.73 -9.42 -8.16
N LEU A 293 32.65 -8.50 -9.13
CA LEU A 293 31.92 -8.70 -10.37
C LEU A 293 32.58 -9.76 -11.24
N GLN A 294 33.90 -9.74 -11.38
CA GLN A 294 34.66 -10.77 -12.10
C GLN A 294 34.52 -12.14 -11.43
N ASP A 295 34.56 -12.18 -10.11
CA ASP A 295 34.39 -13.41 -9.35
C ASP A 295 32.97 -13.97 -9.46
N LEU A 296 31.96 -13.12 -9.37
CA LEU A 296 30.56 -13.51 -9.57
C LEU A 296 30.34 -14.01 -10.99
N TYR A 297 30.94 -13.38 -12.00
CA TYR A 297 30.91 -13.84 -13.38
C TYR A 297 31.50 -15.25 -13.52
N LYS A 298 32.68 -15.51 -12.95
CA LYS A 298 33.30 -16.85 -12.96
C LYS A 298 32.38 -17.88 -12.30
N PHE A 299 31.82 -17.55 -11.14
CA PHE A 299 30.86 -18.41 -10.45
C PHE A 299 29.64 -18.76 -11.32
N CYS A 300 29.04 -17.76 -11.98
CA CYS A 300 27.88 -17.97 -12.85
C CYS A 300 28.22 -18.83 -14.09
N ARG A 301 29.44 -18.71 -14.61
CA ARG A 301 29.94 -19.53 -15.71
C ARG A 301 30.14 -20.98 -15.30
N ASP A 302 30.60 -21.23 -14.08
CA ASP A 302 30.88 -22.59 -13.59
C ASP A 302 29.59 -23.34 -13.19
N GLU A 303 28.56 -22.63 -12.71
CA GLU A 303 27.24 -23.20 -12.33
C GLU A 303 26.22 -23.22 -13.50
N GLN A 304 26.72 -23.30 -14.73
CA GLN A 304 26.01 -23.09 -16.02
C GLN A 304 24.67 -23.81 -16.20
N ASP A 305 24.43 -24.92 -15.51
CA ASP A 305 23.23 -25.75 -15.66
C ASP A 305 22.07 -25.33 -14.73
N LYS A 306 22.31 -24.46 -13.74
CA LYS A 306 21.31 -24.21 -12.68
C LYS A 306 20.60 -22.87 -12.77
N TYR A 307 21.19 -21.82 -13.37
CA TYR A 307 20.68 -20.45 -13.22
C TYR A 307 20.76 -19.60 -14.50
N GLN A 308 19.74 -19.70 -15.36
CA GLN A 308 19.67 -19.02 -16.65
C GLN A 308 19.64 -17.47 -16.55
N ALA A 309 19.00 -16.91 -15.51
CA ALA A 309 18.91 -15.46 -15.31
C ALA A 309 20.28 -14.80 -15.01
N LEU A 310 21.12 -15.47 -14.21
CA LEU A 310 22.48 -14.98 -13.90
C LEU A 310 23.40 -15.07 -15.12
N ARG A 311 23.20 -16.08 -15.98
CA ARG A 311 23.97 -16.27 -17.21
C ARG A 311 23.75 -15.15 -18.23
N GLU A 312 22.49 -14.80 -18.52
CA GLU A 312 22.18 -13.71 -19.46
C GLU A 312 22.77 -12.37 -19.03
N ARG A 313 23.07 -12.21 -17.73
CA ARG A 313 23.67 -11.01 -17.17
C ARG A 313 25.19 -11.07 -17.00
N ALA A 314 25.77 -12.27 -16.87
CA ALA A 314 27.22 -12.47 -16.89
C ALA A 314 27.82 -11.89 -18.19
N ASP A 315 27.20 -12.18 -19.33
CA ASP A 315 27.61 -11.64 -20.64
C ASP A 315 27.46 -10.10 -20.71
N PHE A 316 26.48 -9.54 -19.99
CA PHE A 316 26.28 -8.07 -19.88
C PHE A 316 27.38 -7.40 -19.03
N ILE A 317 27.78 -8.03 -17.92
CA ILE A 317 28.86 -7.55 -17.03
C ILE A 317 30.19 -7.59 -17.78
N GLU A 318 30.49 -8.70 -18.47
CA GLU A 318 31.72 -8.85 -19.27
C GLU A 318 31.83 -7.75 -20.34
N GLY A 319 30.73 -7.43 -21.04
CA GLY A 319 30.70 -6.36 -22.04
C GLY A 319 30.93 -4.96 -21.46
N HIS A 320 30.46 -4.68 -20.24
CA HIS A 320 30.68 -3.39 -19.57
C HIS A 320 32.09 -3.27 -19.00
N CYS A 321 32.61 -4.30 -18.33
CA CYS A 321 33.97 -4.30 -17.78
C CYS A 321 35.05 -4.27 -18.89
N ALA A 322 34.81 -4.93 -20.03
CA ALA A 322 35.75 -4.92 -21.16
C ALA A 322 35.91 -3.53 -21.82
N GLY A 323 34.93 -2.63 -21.64
CA GLY A 323 34.97 -1.27 -22.18
C GLY A 323 35.65 -0.22 -21.28
N ILE A 324 36.08 -0.61 -20.07
CA ILE A 324 36.68 0.28 -19.07
C ILE A 324 38.23 0.21 -19.08
N ASN A 325 38.81 -0.73 -19.84
CA ASN A 325 40.27 -0.90 -20.01
C ASN A 325 40.89 -0.02 -21.09
#